data_AF-A0A378A1C1-F1
#
_entry.id   AF-A0A378A1C1-F1
#
_cell.length_a   1.000
_cell.length_b   1.000
_cell.length_c   1.000
_cell.angle_alpha   90.00
_cell.angle_beta   90.00
_cell.angle_gamma   90.00
#
_symmetry.space_group_name_H-M   'P 1'
#
loop_
_entity.id
_entity.type
_entity.pdbx_description
1 polymer ?
#
loop_
_entity_poly.entity_id
_entity_poly.type
_entity_poly.pdbx_seq_one_letter_code
_entity_poly.pdbx_strand_id
1 'polypeptide(L)'
;MESLLWLAADRVLALLFWGLRRLPDGWLTLDARWLWISILPWLLVMGWRFQSWRHSPALCLSVLFLLTRPFSRQPPADEWRVTMLDVGQGLAMVIERHGKALLYDTGPAWPQGDSGQQVIIPWLRWHHLQLQGIMLSHEHLDHRGGLDSVLQAWPQAWVRSPLGWAHHLPCHRGERWQWQGLNFQALWPLPGSTAKGNNHSCVVRIDDGRSSILLTGDIERQAEQAMISRYWRHLTSTLIQVPHHGSNTSSSALLVRRVDGAAALASASRYNAWRMPSYKVVQRYRQRGYRWFATPQQGQITVVFSAEGWQNP
;
A
#
# COMPACT_ATOMS: atom_id res chain seq x y z
N MET A 1 -45.98 0.45 8.30
CA MET A 1 -45.35 0.51 9.63
C MET A 1 -43.85 0.30 9.54
N GLU A 2 -43.36 -0.71 8.83
CA GLU A 2 -41.92 -0.94 8.58
C GLU A 2 -41.22 0.26 7.90
N SER A 3 -41.84 0.89 6.90
CA SER A 3 -41.27 2.07 6.22
C SER A 3 -41.07 3.28 7.14
N LEU A 4 -41.96 3.49 8.10
CA LEU A 4 -41.87 4.57 9.10
C LEU A 4 -40.75 4.29 10.11
N LEU A 5 -40.56 3.02 10.50
CA LEU A 5 -39.47 2.61 11.38
C LEU A 5 -38.11 2.80 10.70
N TRP A 6 -37.98 2.41 9.43
CA TRP A 6 -36.75 2.64 8.66
C TRP A 6 -36.45 4.12 8.45
N LEU A 7 -37.47 4.93 8.16
CA LEU A 7 -37.30 6.37 8.03
C LEU A 7 -36.90 7.02 9.36
N ALA A 8 -37.50 6.61 10.47
CA ALA A 8 -37.14 7.10 11.80
C ALA A 8 -35.71 6.71 12.17
N ALA A 9 -35.30 5.46 11.91
CA ALA A 9 -33.94 5.00 12.13
C ALA A 9 -32.92 5.78 11.28
N ASP A 10 -33.21 6.00 10.00
CA ASP A 10 -32.37 6.82 9.10
C ASP A 10 -32.23 8.25 9.61
N ARG A 11 -33.32 8.88 10.08
CA ARG A 11 -33.29 10.25 10.64
C ARG A 11 -32.49 10.34 11.93
N VAL A 12 -32.62 9.35 12.82
CA VAL A 12 -31.81 9.28 14.05
C VAL A 12 -30.33 9.12 13.72
N LEU A 13 -29.98 8.22 12.80
CA LEU A 13 -28.61 8.04 12.33
C LEU A 13 -28.08 9.31 11.64
N ALA A 14 -28.88 9.97 10.81
CA ALA A 14 -28.50 11.20 10.14
C ALA A 14 -28.18 12.32 11.15
N LEU A 15 -28.97 12.45 12.21
CA LEU A 15 -28.75 13.45 13.26
C LEU A 15 -27.52 13.13 14.11
N LEU A 16 -27.30 11.85 14.44
CA LEU A 16 -26.07 11.37 15.07
C LEU A 16 -24.84 11.68 14.21
N PHE A 17 -24.86 11.29 12.94
CA PHE A 17 -23.75 11.54 12.02
C PHE A 17 -23.53 13.03 11.76
N TRP A 18 -24.59 13.84 11.71
CA TRP A 18 -24.46 15.29 11.64
C TRP A 18 -23.70 15.84 12.86
N GLY A 19 -24.03 15.38 14.07
CA GLY A 19 -23.31 15.76 15.30
C GLY A 19 -21.85 15.29 15.30
N LEU A 20 -21.60 14.03 14.94
CA LEU A 20 -20.26 13.47 14.85
C LEU A 20 -19.38 14.22 13.83
N ARG A 21 -19.93 14.65 12.68
CA ARG A 21 -19.21 15.45 11.67
C ARG A 21 -18.90 16.88 12.12
N ARG A 22 -19.53 17.39 13.18
CA ARG A 22 -19.25 18.70 13.76
C ARG A 22 -18.19 18.65 14.85
N LEU A 23 -17.87 17.46 15.36
CA LEU A 23 -16.69 17.30 16.20
C LEU A 23 -15.47 17.58 15.33
N PRO A 24 -14.48 18.35 15.83
CA PRO A 24 -13.19 18.44 15.14
C PRO A 24 -12.67 17.03 14.93
N ASP A 25 -11.84 16.83 13.89
CA ASP A 25 -11.18 15.56 13.65
C ASP A 25 -10.42 15.13 14.92
N GLY A 26 -11.08 14.30 15.75
CA GLY A 26 -10.62 13.98 17.09
C GLY A 26 -9.49 12.95 17.10
N TRP A 27 -9.17 12.42 15.92
CA TRP A 27 -8.12 11.46 15.72
C TRP A 27 -6.82 12.18 15.38
N LEU A 28 -5.97 12.35 16.39
CA LEU A 28 -4.58 12.68 16.16
C LEU A 28 -3.91 11.45 15.50
N THR A 29 -3.49 11.60 14.25
CA THR A 29 -2.64 10.59 13.58
C THR A 29 -1.25 10.64 14.21
N LEU A 30 -1.06 9.88 15.29
CA LEU A 30 0.20 9.79 15.99
C LEU A 30 1.10 8.75 15.32
N ASP A 31 2.39 9.02 15.34
CA ASP A 31 3.43 8.07 14.97
C ASP A 31 3.57 7.01 16.08
N ALA A 32 3.79 5.75 15.72
CA ALA A 32 3.88 4.62 16.66
C ALA A 32 4.90 4.86 17.79
N ARG A 33 5.93 5.67 17.55
CA ARG A 33 6.95 6.04 18.55
C ARG A 33 6.35 6.81 19.74
N TRP A 34 5.21 7.47 19.55
CA TRP A 34 4.48 8.22 20.57
C TRP A 34 3.53 7.34 21.41
N LEU A 35 3.34 6.06 21.06
CA LEU A 35 2.41 5.19 21.78
C LEU A 35 2.72 5.11 23.28
N TRP A 36 4.00 5.16 23.66
CA TRP A 36 4.42 5.12 25.07
C TRP A 36 4.03 6.34 25.89
N ILE A 37 3.61 7.45 25.27
CA ILE A 37 3.08 8.58 26.04
C ILE A 37 1.75 8.22 26.69
N SER A 38 1.02 7.23 26.18
CA SER A 38 -0.20 6.75 26.85
C SER A 38 0.09 6.13 28.22
N ILE A 39 1.30 5.59 28.45
CA ILE A 39 1.71 5.01 29.74
C ILE A 39 2.38 6.03 30.67
N LEU A 40 2.80 7.20 30.16
CA LEU A 40 3.53 8.21 30.92
C LEU A 40 2.76 8.73 32.16
N PRO A 41 1.44 9.02 32.10
CA PRO A 41 0.68 9.44 33.29
C PRO A 41 0.72 8.40 34.42
N TRP A 42 0.64 7.10 34.07
CA TRP A 42 0.71 6.03 35.05
C TRP A 42 2.08 5.93 35.70
N LEU A 43 3.16 6.08 34.91
CA LEU A 43 4.53 6.11 35.43
C LEU A 43 4.75 7.30 36.37
N LEU A 44 4.18 8.47 36.07
CA LEU A 44 4.24 9.65 36.94
C LEU A 44 3.51 9.42 38.26
N VAL A 45 2.30 8.85 38.23
CA VAL A 45 1.53 8.53 39.44
C VAL A 45 2.28 7.51 40.31
N MET A 46 2.85 6.47 39.72
CA MET A 46 3.67 5.48 40.45
C MET A 46 4.92 6.12 41.05
N GLY A 47 5.66 6.90 40.26
CA GLY A 47 6.87 7.60 40.71
C GLY A 47 6.61 8.55 41.88
N TRP A 48 5.47 9.27 41.84
CA TRP A 48 5.02 10.12 42.94
C TRP A 48 4.61 9.30 44.17
N ARG A 49 3.74 8.29 43.99
CA ARG A 49 3.17 7.50 45.10
C ARG A 49 4.22 6.75 45.92
N PHE A 50 5.26 6.26 45.26
CA PHE A 50 6.38 5.54 45.89
C PHE A 50 7.61 6.42 46.14
N GLN A 51 7.53 7.72 45.84
CA GLN A 51 8.66 8.65 45.92
C GLN A 51 9.94 8.13 45.24
N SER A 52 9.78 7.39 44.14
CA SER A 52 10.87 6.65 43.49
C SER A 52 12.01 7.56 43.04
N TRP A 53 11.73 8.84 42.75
CA TRP A 53 12.73 9.85 42.41
C TRP A 53 13.78 10.12 43.51
N ARG A 54 13.48 9.77 44.77
CA ARG A 54 14.27 10.08 45.97
C ARG A 54 14.98 8.81 46.44
N HIS A 55 14.28 7.68 46.39
CA HIS A 55 14.80 6.40 46.86
C HIS A 55 15.48 5.57 45.76
N SER A 56 15.18 5.83 44.49
CA SER A 56 15.68 5.03 43.36
C SER A 56 15.89 5.87 42.08
N PRO A 57 16.71 6.93 42.11
CA PRO A 57 16.90 7.82 40.96
C PRO A 57 17.46 7.10 39.72
N ALA A 58 18.29 6.07 39.91
CA ALA A 58 18.81 5.25 38.82
C ALA A 58 17.69 4.52 38.03
N LEU A 59 16.64 4.08 38.72
CA LEU A 59 15.46 3.47 38.07
C LEU A 59 14.72 4.51 37.23
N CYS A 60 14.51 5.71 37.76
CA CYS A 60 13.86 6.80 37.03
C CYS A 60 14.64 7.18 35.76
N LEU A 61 15.97 7.28 35.84
CA LEU A 61 16.83 7.54 34.68
C LEU A 61 16.79 6.39 33.66
N SER A 62 16.75 5.14 34.13
CA SER A 62 16.64 3.96 33.26
C SER A 62 15.31 3.93 32.52
N VAL A 63 14.20 4.22 33.20
CA VAL A 63 12.87 4.32 32.59
C VAL A 63 12.85 5.47 31.57
N LEU A 64 13.38 6.64 31.93
CA LEU A 64 13.47 7.78 31.00
C LEU A 64 14.31 7.44 29.75
N PHE A 65 15.43 6.75 29.92
CA PHE A 65 16.26 6.28 28.81
C PHE A 65 15.53 5.26 27.92
N LEU A 66 14.78 4.32 28.52
CA LEU A 66 13.97 3.37 27.75
C LEU A 66 12.87 4.06 26.94
N LEU A 67 12.30 5.15 27.46
CA LEU A 67 11.29 5.96 26.76
C LEU A 67 11.84 6.69 25.52
N THR A 68 13.16 6.94 25.42
CA THR A 68 13.75 7.57 24.22
C THR A 68 14.11 6.56 23.12
N ARG A 69 14.23 5.27 23.45
CA ARG A 69 14.63 4.20 22.52
C ARG A 69 13.78 4.08 21.23
N PRO A 70 12.45 4.25 21.26
CA PRO A 70 11.63 4.18 20.04
C PRO A 70 12.03 5.23 19.00
N PHE A 71 12.55 6.38 19.42
CA PHE A 71 12.99 7.47 18.55
C PHE A 71 14.37 7.25 17.94
N SER A 72 15.18 6.36 18.52
CA SER A 72 16.53 6.05 18.04
C SER A 72 16.63 4.78 17.19
N ARG A 73 15.55 3.98 17.10
CA ARG A 73 15.53 2.80 16.22
C ARG A 73 15.40 3.23 14.77
N GLN A 74 16.45 2.96 13.99
CA GLN A 74 16.37 3.00 12.53
C GLN A 74 16.10 1.59 11.99
N PRO A 75 15.33 1.45 10.89
CA PRO A 75 15.25 0.18 10.18
C PRO A 75 16.66 -0.24 9.71
N PRO A 76 16.95 -1.55 9.60
CA PRO A 76 18.22 -2.02 9.03
C PRO A 76 18.46 -1.39 7.64
N ALA A 77 19.68 -0.92 7.39
CA ALA A 77 20.03 -0.21 6.15
C ALA A 77 19.89 -1.09 4.88
N ASP A 78 20.03 -2.39 5.05
CA ASP A 78 20.00 -3.36 3.94
C ASP A 78 18.61 -3.95 3.69
N GLU A 79 17.58 -3.47 4.41
CA GLU A 79 16.20 -3.92 4.22
C GLU A 79 15.38 -2.93 3.41
N TRP A 80 14.51 -3.46 2.56
CA TRP A 80 13.39 -2.72 1.99
C TRP A 80 12.11 -3.53 2.14
N ARG A 81 10.97 -2.83 2.13
CA ARG A 81 9.66 -3.46 2.38
C ARG A 81 8.69 -3.09 1.29
N VAL A 82 7.79 -4.03 1.03
CA VAL A 82 6.60 -3.77 0.23
C VAL A 82 5.38 -4.15 1.05
N THR A 83 4.48 -3.19 1.23
CA THR A 83 3.22 -3.39 1.95
C THR A 83 2.06 -3.19 1.00
N MET A 84 1.26 -4.23 0.81
CA MET A 84 -0.08 -4.12 0.23
C MET A 84 -1.05 -3.72 1.33
N LEU A 85 -1.56 -2.48 1.26
CA LEU A 85 -2.53 -1.98 2.22
C LEU A 85 -3.90 -2.60 1.94
N ASP A 86 -4.65 -2.90 3.00
CA ASP A 86 -6.04 -3.32 2.88
C ASP A 86 -6.93 -2.08 2.67
N VAL A 87 -7.12 -1.72 1.40
CA VAL A 87 -7.94 -0.58 0.97
C VAL A 87 -9.32 -1.02 0.45
N GLY A 88 -9.69 -2.28 0.64
CA GLY A 88 -10.90 -2.86 0.07
C GLY A 88 -10.76 -3.18 -1.42
N GLN A 89 -11.77 -2.82 -2.22
CA GLN A 89 -11.72 -3.05 -3.67
C GLN A 89 -10.92 -1.91 -4.32
N GLY A 90 -9.68 -2.22 -4.66
CA GLY A 90 -8.73 -1.29 -5.26
C GLY A 90 -7.31 -1.71 -4.93
N LEU A 91 -6.34 -0.83 -5.16
CA LEU A 91 -4.93 -1.12 -4.94
C LEU A 91 -4.20 0.06 -4.29
N ALA A 92 -3.40 -0.23 -3.27
CA ALA A 92 -2.40 0.67 -2.74
C ALA A 92 -1.22 -0.14 -2.21
N MET A 93 -0.04 0.06 -2.80
CA MET A 93 1.20 -0.57 -2.37
C MET A 93 2.17 0.49 -1.86
N VAL A 94 2.77 0.26 -0.70
CA VAL A 94 3.84 1.10 -0.17
C VAL A 94 5.17 0.39 -0.38
N ILE A 95 6.12 1.07 -1.00
CA ILE A 95 7.52 0.64 -1.11
C ILE A 95 8.34 1.49 -0.15
N GLU A 96 8.94 0.87 0.86
CA GLU A 96 9.63 1.54 1.96
C GLU A 96 11.12 1.19 1.98
N ARG A 97 11.98 2.21 2.15
CA ARG A 97 13.38 2.05 2.51
C ARG A 97 13.92 3.30 3.20
N HIS A 98 14.76 3.13 4.23
CA HIS A 98 15.39 4.24 4.98
C HIS A 98 14.41 5.31 5.51
N GLY A 99 13.22 4.90 5.96
CA GLY A 99 12.18 5.83 6.44
C GLY A 99 11.55 6.70 5.34
N LYS A 100 11.84 6.41 4.07
CA LYS A 100 11.19 7.01 2.90
C LYS A 100 10.23 6.01 2.27
N ALA A 101 9.20 6.53 1.61
CA ALA A 101 8.21 5.72 0.93
C ALA A 101 7.92 6.20 -0.49
N LEU A 102 7.61 5.25 -1.37
CA LEU A 102 6.88 5.47 -2.60
C LEU A 102 5.53 4.74 -2.53
N LEU A 103 4.52 5.30 -3.20
CA LEU A 103 3.24 4.63 -3.41
C LEU A 103 3.14 4.09 -4.83
N TYR A 104 2.48 2.94 -4.98
CA TYR A 104 1.93 2.47 -6.24
C TYR A 104 0.42 2.31 -6.06
N ASP A 105 -0.32 3.17 -6.74
CA ASP A 105 -1.75 3.46 -6.56
C ASP A 105 -2.13 3.99 -5.16
N THR A 106 -3.30 4.59 -5.08
CA THR A 106 -3.85 5.31 -3.92
C THR A 106 -5.23 4.84 -3.49
N GLY A 107 -5.65 3.64 -3.92
CA GLY A 107 -6.90 2.99 -3.51
C GLY A 107 -8.17 3.72 -3.96
N PRO A 108 -9.36 3.24 -3.55
CA PRO A 108 -10.65 3.79 -3.94
C PRO A 108 -11.01 5.14 -3.31
N ALA A 109 -11.91 5.84 -3.99
CA ALA A 109 -12.69 6.95 -3.46
C ALA A 109 -14.19 6.69 -3.61
N TRP A 110 -14.97 7.31 -2.73
CA TRP A 110 -16.43 7.23 -2.67
C TRP A 110 -16.99 8.59 -2.24
N PRO A 111 -18.31 8.84 -2.31
CA PRO A 111 -18.86 10.19 -2.16
C PRO A 111 -18.57 10.89 -0.81
N GLN A 112 -18.18 10.15 0.22
CA GLN A 112 -17.91 10.67 1.56
C GLN A 112 -16.45 10.53 2.00
N GLY A 113 -15.54 10.08 1.14
CA GLY A 113 -14.13 9.92 1.50
C GLY A 113 -13.31 9.11 0.52
N ASP A 114 -12.05 8.89 0.86
CA ASP A 114 -11.10 8.14 0.04
C ASP A 114 -10.11 7.35 0.91
N SER A 115 -9.46 6.37 0.29
CA SER A 115 -8.44 5.55 0.93
C SER A 115 -7.19 6.33 1.33
N GLY A 116 -6.92 7.47 0.68
CA GLY A 116 -5.88 8.41 1.07
C GLY A 116 -6.06 8.88 2.51
N GLN A 117 -7.22 9.48 2.82
CA GLN A 117 -7.53 9.99 4.17
C GLN A 117 -7.72 8.88 5.20
N GLN A 118 -8.37 7.78 4.83
CA GLN A 118 -8.78 6.76 5.79
C GLN A 118 -7.74 5.70 6.09
N VAL A 119 -6.87 5.39 5.13
CA VAL A 119 -5.91 4.27 5.24
C VAL A 119 -4.48 4.77 5.05
N ILE A 120 -4.18 5.39 3.91
CA ILE A 120 -2.80 5.64 3.48
C ILE A 120 -2.11 6.70 4.34
N ILE A 121 -2.72 7.88 4.51
CA ILE A 121 -2.12 8.98 5.28
C ILE A 121 -1.91 8.59 6.75
N PRO A 122 -2.92 8.04 7.48
CA PRO A 122 -2.72 7.59 8.85
C PRO A 122 -1.64 6.51 8.96
N TRP A 123 -1.61 5.56 8.01
CA TRP A 123 -0.62 4.48 8.01
C TRP A 123 0.81 5.00 7.80
N LEU A 124 1.04 5.86 6.81
CA LEU A 124 2.37 6.45 6.57
C LEU A 124 2.85 7.25 7.79
N ARG A 125 1.96 8.00 8.45
CA ARG A 125 2.27 8.75 9.68
C ARG A 125 2.57 7.81 10.85
N TRP A 126 1.78 6.76 11.04
CA TRP A 126 2.00 5.74 12.07
C TRP A 126 3.39 5.10 11.94
N HIS A 127 3.82 4.82 10.71
CA HIS A 127 5.12 4.22 10.40
C HIS A 127 6.27 5.23 10.27
N HIS A 128 6.04 6.52 10.55
CA HIS A 128 7.02 7.60 10.38
C HIS A 128 7.67 7.68 8.98
N LEU A 129 6.89 7.45 7.94
CA LEU A 129 7.38 7.42 6.57
C LEU A 129 7.21 8.77 5.89
N GLN A 130 8.28 9.24 5.25
CA GLN A 130 8.21 10.38 4.36
C GLN A 130 7.92 9.90 2.94
N LEU A 131 6.71 10.19 2.45
CA LEU A 131 6.35 9.95 1.06
C LEU A 131 7.16 10.87 0.13
N GLN A 132 7.80 10.28 -0.88
CA GLN A 132 8.59 11.01 -1.87
C GLN A 132 8.00 10.96 -3.28
N GLY A 133 7.16 9.97 -3.57
CA GLY A 133 6.55 9.84 -4.89
C GLY A 133 5.43 8.83 -4.96
N ILE A 134 4.63 8.96 -6.01
CA ILE A 134 3.43 8.16 -6.29
C ILE A 134 3.53 7.67 -7.73
N MET A 135 3.37 6.38 -7.96
CA MET A 135 3.17 5.80 -9.27
C MET A 135 1.69 5.44 -9.39
N LEU A 136 0.99 5.99 -10.38
CA LEU A 136 -0.37 5.58 -10.69
C LEU A 136 -0.32 4.61 -11.87
N SER A 137 -0.92 3.44 -11.67
CA SER A 137 -1.06 2.44 -12.71
C SER A 137 -1.93 2.99 -13.83
N HIS A 138 -3.17 3.39 -13.55
CA HIS A 138 -4.12 3.92 -14.53
C HIS A 138 -5.18 4.83 -13.85
N GLU A 139 -6.17 5.29 -14.61
CA GLU A 139 -7.09 6.35 -14.21
C GLU A 139 -8.34 5.90 -13.43
N HIS A 140 -8.55 4.60 -13.18
CA HIS A 140 -9.77 4.14 -12.50
C HIS A 140 -9.80 4.52 -11.02
N LEU A 141 -11.01 4.76 -10.52
CA LEU A 141 -11.25 5.38 -9.22
C LEU A 141 -10.76 4.52 -8.05
N ASP A 142 -10.72 3.21 -8.19
CA ASP A 142 -10.19 2.22 -7.25
C ASP A 142 -8.65 2.18 -7.19
N HIS A 143 -7.99 2.94 -8.06
CA HIS A 143 -6.53 3.11 -8.11
C HIS A 143 -6.09 4.53 -7.82
N ARG A 144 -6.77 5.54 -8.39
CA ARG A 144 -6.41 6.96 -8.20
C ARG A 144 -7.20 7.68 -7.11
N GLY A 145 -8.13 7.00 -6.44
CA GLY A 145 -9.14 7.63 -5.60
C GLY A 145 -8.56 8.48 -4.47
N GLY A 146 -7.51 8.00 -3.80
CA GLY A 146 -6.84 8.75 -2.73
C GLY A 146 -5.80 9.76 -3.19
N LEU A 147 -5.60 9.98 -4.50
CA LEU A 147 -4.46 10.76 -5.01
C LEU A 147 -4.45 12.20 -4.46
N ASP A 148 -5.57 12.90 -4.59
CA ASP A 148 -5.65 14.32 -4.24
C ASP A 148 -5.43 14.54 -2.73
N SER A 149 -6.06 13.69 -1.90
CA SER A 149 -5.87 13.69 -0.45
C SER A 149 -4.42 13.42 -0.05
N VAL A 150 -3.75 12.45 -0.70
CA VAL A 150 -2.34 12.15 -0.44
C VAL A 150 -1.43 13.32 -0.86
N LEU A 151 -1.67 13.93 -2.02
CA LEU A 151 -0.90 15.09 -2.48
C LEU A 151 -1.13 16.33 -1.60
N GLN A 152 -2.32 16.50 -1.03
CA GLN A 152 -2.57 17.55 -0.04
C GLN A 152 -1.71 17.36 1.22
N ALA A 153 -1.49 16.11 1.65
CA ALA A 153 -0.63 15.80 2.78
C ALA A 153 0.88 15.86 2.45
N TRP A 154 1.27 15.53 1.22
CA TRP A 154 2.65 15.57 0.72
C TRP A 154 2.75 16.27 -0.65
N PRO A 155 2.66 17.61 -0.68
CA PRO A 155 2.59 18.36 -1.94
C PRO A 155 3.89 18.34 -2.76
N GLN A 156 4.99 17.89 -2.17
CA GLN A 156 6.29 17.75 -2.84
C GLN A 156 6.53 16.35 -3.43
N ALA A 157 5.59 15.41 -3.25
CA ALA A 157 5.71 14.09 -3.83
C ALA A 157 5.55 14.17 -5.35
N TRP A 158 6.50 13.62 -6.10
CA TRP A 158 6.35 13.52 -7.56
C TRP A 158 5.29 12.46 -7.91
N VAL A 159 4.63 12.62 -9.05
CA VAL A 159 3.71 11.61 -9.57
C VAL A 159 4.24 11.06 -10.88
N ARG A 160 4.29 9.73 -11.04
CA ARG A 160 4.54 9.04 -12.31
C ARG A 160 3.27 8.34 -12.78
N SER A 161 2.89 8.48 -14.05
CA SER A 161 1.77 7.72 -14.61
C SER A 161 1.87 7.61 -16.14
N PRO A 162 1.10 6.71 -16.77
CA PRO A 162 1.03 6.62 -18.22
C PRO A 162 0.06 7.65 -18.84
N LEU A 163 -0.58 8.49 -18.01
CA LEU A 163 -1.78 9.25 -18.40
C LEU A 163 -1.45 10.56 -19.14
N GLY A 164 -0.20 11.00 -19.11
CA GLY A 164 0.23 12.26 -19.73
C GLY A 164 -0.41 13.51 -19.10
N TRP A 165 -0.87 13.43 -17.85
CA TRP A 165 -1.41 14.58 -17.13
C TRP A 165 -0.31 15.57 -16.75
N ALA A 166 -0.70 16.83 -16.61
CA ALA A 166 0.22 17.89 -16.21
C ALA A 166 0.92 17.51 -14.89
N HIS A 167 2.22 17.81 -14.80
CA HIS A 167 3.08 17.50 -13.64
C HIS A 167 3.32 16.02 -13.35
N HIS A 168 2.80 15.10 -14.17
CA HIS A 168 3.14 13.69 -14.07
C HIS A 168 4.40 13.41 -14.89
N LEU A 169 5.39 12.82 -14.23
CA LEU A 169 6.50 12.16 -14.90
C LEU A 169 5.98 10.93 -15.69
N PRO A 170 6.61 10.56 -16.81
CA PRO A 170 6.12 9.46 -17.63
C PRO A 170 6.25 8.11 -16.90
N CYS A 171 5.30 7.21 -17.10
CA CYS A 171 5.50 5.79 -16.88
C CYS A 171 5.11 5.02 -18.13
N HIS A 172 6.10 4.67 -18.92
CA HIS A 172 5.97 3.80 -20.08
C HIS A 172 7.26 3.00 -20.24
N ARG A 173 7.21 1.96 -21.05
CA ARG A 173 8.35 1.11 -21.36
C ARG A 173 9.57 1.93 -21.74
N GLY A 174 10.71 1.54 -21.19
CA GLY A 174 12.01 2.18 -21.44
C GLY A 174 12.43 3.09 -20.29
N GLU A 175 11.48 3.62 -19.52
CA GLU A 175 11.78 4.41 -18.33
C GLU A 175 12.50 3.53 -17.28
N ARG A 176 13.60 4.07 -16.76
CA ARG A 176 14.39 3.49 -15.67
C ARG A 176 14.80 4.58 -14.71
N TRP A 177 14.75 4.28 -13.42
CA TRP A 177 15.24 5.18 -12.39
C TRP A 177 15.70 4.39 -11.17
N GLN A 178 16.43 5.07 -10.29
CA GLN A 178 16.85 4.52 -9.02
C GLN A 178 16.24 5.31 -7.88
N TRP A 179 15.88 4.62 -6.80
CA TRP A 179 15.38 5.25 -5.58
C TRP A 179 15.84 4.45 -4.38
N GLN A 180 16.56 5.09 -3.45
CA GLN A 180 17.13 4.42 -2.26
C GLN A 180 17.92 3.15 -2.60
N GLY A 181 18.67 3.13 -3.72
CA GLY A 181 19.43 1.95 -4.16
C GLY A 181 18.58 0.81 -4.74
N LEU A 182 17.27 0.98 -4.89
CA LEU A 182 16.40 0.09 -5.65
C LEU A 182 16.33 0.54 -7.11
N ASN A 183 16.36 -0.42 -8.03
CA ASN A 183 16.20 -0.19 -9.45
C ASN A 183 14.73 -0.33 -9.84
N PHE A 184 14.23 0.64 -10.58
CA PHE A 184 12.87 0.62 -11.13
C PHE A 184 12.95 0.59 -12.66
N GLN A 185 12.13 -0.27 -13.26
CA GLN A 185 11.99 -0.35 -14.70
C GLN A 185 10.51 -0.41 -15.07
N ALA A 186 10.04 0.59 -15.82
CA ALA A 186 8.72 0.53 -16.43
C ALA A 186 8.76 -0.39 -17.66
N LEU A 187 7.81 -1.32 -17.74
CA LEU A 187 7.73 -2.37 -18.76
C LEU A 187 6.56 -2.18 -19.72
N TRP A 188 5.54 -1.45 -19.28
CA TRP A 188 4.29 -1.17 -19.99
C TRP A 188 3.67 0.12 -19.44
N PRO A 189 2.89 0.89 -20.23
CA PRO A 189 2.55 0.72 -21.65
C PRO A 189 3.72 0.98 -22.61
N LEU A 190 3.50 0.82 -23.92
CA LEU A 190 4.46 1.32 -24.90
C LEU A 190 4.43 2.86 -24.93
N PRO A 191 5.57 3.53 -25.21
CA PRO A 191 5.58 4.97 -25.44
C PRO A 191 4.59 5.35 -26.55
N GLY A 192 3.81 6.42 -26.34
CA GLY A 192 2.79 6.87 -27.29
C GLY A 192 1.55 5.97 -27.40
N SER A 193 1.38 4.99 -26.50
CA SER A 193 0.16 4.18 -26.42
C SER A 193 -1.08 5.06 -26.23
N THR A 194 -2.15 4.75 -26.98
CA THR A 194 -3.47 5.38 -26.86
C THR A 194 -4.46 4.54 -26.06
N ALA A 195 -4.01 3.43 -25.46
CA ALA A 195 -4.82 2.60 -24.58
C ALA A 195 -5.38 3.42 -23.40
N LYS A 196 -6.48 2.95 -22.83
CA LYS A 196 -7.14 3.56 -21.66
C LYS A 196 -7.51 2.48 -20.64
N GLY A 197 -7.79 2.89 -19.42
CA GLY A 197 -8.16 2.02 -18.31
C GLY A 197 -7.12 0.95 -18.02
N ASN A 198 -7.59 -0.21 -17.59
CA ASN A 198 -6.83 -1.39 -17.19
C ASN A 198 -5.60 -1.71 -18.07
N ASN A 199 -5.78 -1.79 -19.39
CA ASN A 199 -4.70 -2.14 -20.31
C ASN A 199 -3.68 -1.00 -20.55
N HIS A 200 -3.92 0.18 -19.99
CA HIS A 200 -2.96 1.28 -19.97
C HIS A 200 -2.10 1.30 -18.70
N SER A 201 -2.32 0.37 -17.76
CA SER A 201 -1.60 0.33 -16.47
C SER A 201 -0.08 0.45 -16.61
N CYS A 202 0.51 1.35 -15.84
CA CYS A 202 1.97 1.47 -15.67
C CYS A 202 2.51 0.23 -14.94
N VAL A 203 3.09 -0.71 -15.69
CA VAL A 203 3.69 -1.93 -15.13
C VAL A 203 5.13 -1.65 -14.79
N VAL A 204 5.51 -1.87 -13.53
CA VAL A 204 6.85 -1.54 -13.01
C VAL A 204 7.45 -2.76 -12.34
N ARG A 205 8.69 -3.07 -12.70
CA ARG A 205 9.53 -4.01 -11.96
C ARG A 205 10.46 -3.24 -11.04
N ILE A 206 10.55 -3.68 -9.78
CA ILE A 206 11.39 -3.09 -8.75
C ILE A 206 12.34 -4.17 -8.24
N ASP A 207 13.64 -3.90 -8.16
CA ASP A 207 14.63 -4.85 -7.65
C ASP A 207 15.78 -4.19 -6.88
N ASP A 208 16.41 -4.97 -6.01
CA ASP A 208 17.64 -4.63 -5.29
C ASP A 208 18.89 -5.36 -5.85
N GLY A 209 18.78 -5.95 -7.05
CA GLY A 209 19.77 -6.84 -7.65
C GLY A 209 19.72 -8.30 -7.21
N ARG A 210 18.93 -8.65 -6.17
CA ARG A 210 18.77 -10.03 -5.65
C ARG A 210 17.32 -10.49 -5.69
N SER A 211 16.43 -9.68 -5.15
CA SER A 211 14.98 -9.90 -5.09
C SER A 211 14.25 -8.84 -5.90
N SER A 212 13.09 -9.18 -6.43
CA SER A 212 12.27 -8.23 -7.17
C SER A 212 10.78 -8.46 -7.06
N ILE A 213 10.01 -7.39 -7.26
CA ILE A 213 8.56 -7.43 -7.38
C ILE A 213 8.12 -6.85 -8.72
N LEU A 214 7.12 -7.48 -9.34
CA LEU A 214 6.41 -6.94 -10.49
C LEU A 214 5.07 -6.35 -10.04
N LEU A 215 4.92 -5.04 -10.19
CA LEU A 215 3.67 -4.31 -9.98
C LEU A 215 2.97 -4.14 -11.32
N THR A 216 1.76 -4.69 -11.44
CA THR A 216 1.09 -4.85 -12.73
C THR A 216 -0.09 -3.92 -12.92
N GLY A 217 -0.61 -3.33 -11.84
CA GLY A 217 -1.88 -2.64 -11.84
C GLY A 217 -2.95 -3.62 -12.32
N ASP A 218 -3.75 -3.18 -13.29
CA ASP A 218 -4.92 -3.91 -13.76
C ASP A 218 -4.80 -4.40 -15.20
N ILE A 219 -3.57 -4.59 -15.72
CA ILE A 219 -3.41 -5.16 -17.05
C ILE A 219 -4.23 -6.44 -17.23
N GLU A 220 -4.92 -6.53 -18.36
CA GLU A 220 -5.67 -7.72 -18.75
C GLU A 220 -4.88 -8.51 -19.79
N ARG A 221 -5.40 -9.67 -20.17
CA ARG A 221 -4.75 -10.60 -21.12
C ARG A 221 -4.20 -9.92 -22.39
N GLN A 222 -4.89 -8.91 -22.92
CA GLN A 222 -4.45 -8.18 -24.10
C GLN A 222 -3.11 -7.44 -23.85
N ALA A 223 -3.04 -6.66 -22.77
CA ALA A 223 -1.82 -5.98 -22.36
C ALA A 223 -0.73 -6.98 -21.93
N GLU A 224 -1.08 -8.05 -21.24
CA GLU A 224 -0.13 -9.12 -20.88
C GLU A 224 0.55 -9.71 -22.12
N GLN A 225 -0.22 -10.08 -23.15
CA GLN A 225 0.29 -10.65 -24.39
C GLN A 225 1.15 -9.63 -25.17
N ALA A 226 0.68 -8.39 -25.28
CA ALA A 226 1.42 -7.31 -25.94
C ALA A 226 2.73 -6.99 -25.20
N MET A 227 2.72 -7.04 -23.87
CA MET A 227 3.90 -6.85 -23.03
C MET A 227 4.92 -7.99 -23.24
N ILE A 228 4.48 -9.24 -23.16
CA ILE A 228 5.33 -10.44 -23.23
C ILE A 228 5.94 -10.61 -24.63
N SER A 229 5.15 -10.45 -25.69
CA SER A 229 5.58 -10.68 -27.08
C SER A 229 6.82 -9.87 -27.49
N ARG A 230 7.06 -8.72 -26.84
CA ARG A 230 8.15 -7.80 -27.19
C ARG A 230 9.22 -7.67 -26.11
N TYR A 231 8.99 -8.16 -24.88
CA TYR A 231 9.83 -7.83 -23.73
C TYR A 231 9.94 -8.95 -22.68
N TRP A 232 9.70 -10.20 -23.09
CA TRP A 232 9.62 -11.35 -22.19
C TRP A 232 10.75 -11.41 -21.15
N ARG A 233 12.02 -11.14 -21.52
CA ARG A 233 13.21 -11.24 -20.65
C ARG A 233 13.14 -10.44 -19.34
N HIS A 234 12.34 -9.38 -19.27
CA HIS A 234 12.34 -8.44 -18.16
C HIS A 234 11.22 -8.66 -17.14
N LEU A 235 10.44 -9.73 -17.29
CA LEU A 235 9.28 -10.01 -16.44
C LEU A 235 9.55 -10.95 -15.26
N THR A 236 10.71 -11.62 -15.24
CA THR A 236 11.06 -12.50 -14.11
C THR A 236 11.12 -11.67 -12.83
N SER A 237 10.35 -12.09 -11.83
CA SER A 237 10.33 -11.45 -10.52
C SER A 237 10.07 -12.42 -9.39
N THR A 238 10.68 -12.18 -8.23
CA THR A 238 10.48 -12.96 -7.01
C THR A 238 9.03 -12.92 -6.55
N LEU A 239 8.38 -11.75 -6.65
CA LEU A 239 6.97 -11.54 -6.32
C LEU A 239 6.22 -10.85 -7.45
N ILE A 240 4.90 -11.03 -7.46
CA ILE A 240 3.98 -10.35 -8.36
C ILE A 240 2.78 -9.82 -7.58
N GLN A 241 2.44 -8.55 -7.79
CA GLN A 241 1.10 -8.06 -7.49
C GLN A 241 0.16 -8.63 -8.56
N VAL A 242 -0.88 -9.35 -8.14
CA VAL A 242 -1.81 -10.03 -9.03
C VAL A 242 -2.62 -9.01 -9.81
N PRO A 243 -2.60 -9.05 -11.15
CA PRO A 243 -3.27 -8.03 -11.94
C PRO A 243 -4.79 -8.03 -11.75
N HIS A 244 -5.40 -6.84 -11.79
CA HIS A 244 -6.84 -6.65 -11.87
C HIS A 244 -7.60 -7.38 -10.76
N HIS A 245 -7.10 -7.25 -9.53
CA HIS A 245 -7.65 -7.86 -8.31
C HIS A 245 -7.84 -9.40 -8.37
N GLY A 246 -7.21 -10.08 -9.34
CA GLY A 246 -7.44 -11.49 -9.62
C GLY A 246 -8.70 -11.78 -10.43
N SER A 247 -9.11 -10.86 -11.30
CA SER A 247 -10.16 -11.03 -12.30
C SER A 247 -9.86 -12.20 -13.25
N ASN A 248 -10.92 -12.85 -13.77
CA ASN A 248 -10.74 -13.84 -14.83
C ASN A 248 -10.21 -13.22 -16.13
N THR A 249 -10.30 -11.90 -16.33
CA THR A 249 -9.80 -11.20 -17.53
C THR A 249 -8.29 -11.00 -17.52
N SER A 250 -7.60 -11.31 -16.41
CA SER A 250 -6.16 -11.17 -16.26
C SER A 250 -5.49 -12.48 -15.81
N SER A 251 -4.20 -12.38 -15.48
CA SER A 251 -3.36 -13.46 -14.97
C SER A 251 -3.26 -14.63 -15.94
N SER A 252 -3.01 -14.39 -17.23
CA SER A 252 -2.87 -15.49 -18.22
C SER A 252 -1.82 -16.52 -17.80
N ALA A 253 -1.99 -17.76 -18.26
CA ALA A 253 -0.98 -18.80 -18.02
C ALA A 253 0.40 -18.41 -18.55
N LEU A 254 0.45 -17.61 -19.63
CA LEU A 254 1.69 -17.10 -20.19
C LEU A 254 2.36 -16.09 -19.24
N LEU A 255 1.60 -15.13 -18.68
CA LEU A 255 2.13 -14.18 -17.68
C LEU A 255 2.65 -14.91 -16.45
N VAL A 256 1.80 -15.75 -15.82
CA VAL A 256 2.14 -16.44 -14.57
C VAL A 256 3.38 -17.33 -14.75
N ARG A 257 3.49 -18.03 -15.88
CA ARG A 257 4.68 -18.81 -16.23
C ARG A 257 5.90 -17.94 -16.49
N ARG A 258 5.71 -16.75 -17.08
CA ARG A 258 6.84 -15.91 -17.47
C ARG A 258 7.43 -15.16 -16.29
N VAL A 259 6.61 -14.74 -15.33
CA VAL A 259 7.10 -14.13 -14.09
C VAL A 259 7.92 -15.13 -13.27
N ASP A 260 7.49 -16.39 -13.26
CA ASP A 260 8.19 -17.51 -12.60
C ASP A 260 8.65 -17.20 -11.16
N GLY A 261 7.79 -16.51 -10.42
CA GLY A 261 8.04 -16.05 -9.06
C GLY A 261 7.67 -17.05 -7.97
N ALA A 262 7.92 -16.66 -6.72
CA ALA A 262 7.69 -17.48 -5.54
C ALA A 262 6.39 -17.12 -4.80
N ALA A 263 5.92 -15.86 -4.90
CA ALA A 263 4.69 -15.42 -4.23
C ALA A 263 3.87 -14.43 -5.07
N ALA A 264 2.56 -14.46 -4.86
CA ALA A 264 1.58 -13.62 -5.53
C ALA A 264 0.70 -12.91 -4.49
N LEU A 265 0.59 -11.59 -4.61
CA LEU A 265 -0.14 -10.71 -3.68
C LEU A 265 -1.39 -10.17 -4.38
N ALA A 266 -2.58 -10.45 -3.86
CA ALA A 266 -3.84 -9.96 -4.44
C ALA A 266 -4.57 -9.00 -3.51
N SER A 267 -4.84 -7.79 -4.01
CA SER A 267 -5.70 -6.81 -3.33
C SER A 267 -7.12 -6.95 -3.82
N ALA A 268 -8.07 -7.14 -2.92
CA ALA A 268 -9.51 -7.15 -3.19
C ALA A 268 -10.29 -6.91 -1.88
N SER A 269 -11.58 -6.55 -1.96
CA SER A 269 -12.40 -6.54 -0.74
C SER A 269 -12.90 -7.95 -0.39
N ARG A 270 -13.09 -8.21 0.91
CA ARG A 270 -13.61 -9.49 1.41
C ARG A 270 -14.96 -9.89 0.82
N TYR A 271 -15.82 -8.90 0.61
CA TYR A 271 -17.10 -9.06 -0.05
C TYR A 271 -17.15 -8.09 -1.21
N ASN A 272 -17.06 -8.61 -2.43
CA ASN A 272 -17.21 -7.83 -3.65
C ASN A 272 -18.20 -8.50 -4.62
N ALA A 273 -18.90 -7.67 -5.39
CA ALA A 273 -19.88 -8.12 -6.37
C ALA A 273 -19.26 -8.95 -7.51
N TRP A 274 -17.95 -8.77 -7.76
CA TRP A 274 -17.23 -9.40 -8.85
C TRP A 274 -16.70 -10.81 -8.55
N ARG A 275 -16.84 -11.28 -7.31
CA ARG A 275 -16.31 -12.58 -6.82
C ARG A 275 -14.81 -12.72 -7.08
N MET A 276 -14.07 -11.64 -6.83
CA MET A 276 -12.61 -11.56 -6.93
C MET A 276 -11.95 -11.77 -5.56
N PRO A 277 -10.73 -12.35 -5.48
CA PRO A 277 -10.01 -13.00 -6.58
C PRO A 277 -10.75 -14.25 -7.08
N SER A 278 -10.80 -14.44 -8.39
CA SER A 278 -11.46 -15.60 -8.98
C SER A 278 -10.73 -16.89 -8.57
N TYR A 279 -11.50 -17.91 -8.18
CA TYR A 279 -10.96 -19.24 -7.88
C TYR A 279 -10.04 -19.78 -9.00
N LYS A 280 -10.39 -19.54 -10.29
CA LYS A 280 -9.57 -19.98 -11.42
C LYS A 280 -8.20 -19.30 -11.46
N VAL A 281 -8.12 -18.03 -11.06
CA VAL A 281 -6.86 -17.28 -10.98
C VAL A 281 -6.02 -17.81 -9.82
N VAL A 282 -6.61 -17.94 -8.63
CA VAL A 282 -5.94 -18.50 -7.44
C VAL A 282 -5.33 -19.86 -7.74
N GLN A 283 -6.10 -20.77 -8.37
CA GLN A 283 -5.62 -22.10 -8.74
C GLN A 283 -4.48 -22.05 -9.74
N ARG A 284 -4.53 -21.15 -10.73
CA ARG A 284 -3.45 -21.00 -11.73
C ARG A 284 -2.13 -20.62 -11.09
N TYR A 285 -2.14 -19.69 -10.12
CA TYR A 285 -0.93 -19.33 -9.38
C TYR A 285 -0.44 -20.49 -8.51
N ARG A 286 -1.33 -21.15 -7.76
CA ARG A 286 -0.97 -22.30 -6.90
C ARG A 286 -0.40 -23.47 -7.70
N GLN A 287 -0.99 -23.81 -8.85
CA GLN A 287 -0.49 -24.85 -9.75
C GLN A 287 0.91 -24.54 -10.30
N ARG A 288 1.30 -23.27 -10.33
CA ARG A 288 2.64 -22.84 -10.73
C ARG A 288 3.60 -22.67 -9.56
N GLY A 289 3.21 -23.07 -8.35
CA GLY A 289 4.06 -23.07 -7.15
C GLY A 289 4.07 -21.75 -6.38
N TYR A 290 3.26 -20.76 -6.75
CA TYR A 290 3.22 -19.50 -6.03
C TYR A 290 2.55 -19.66 -4.68
N ARG A 291 3.16 -19.08 -3.64
CA ARG A 291 2.49 -18.78 -2.38
C ARG A 291 1.50 -17.65 -2.61
N TRP A 292 0.24 -17.92 -2.28
CA TRP A 292 -0.85 -16.98 -2.51
C TRP A 292 -1.18 -16.21 -1.24
N PHE A 293 -1.12 -14.88 -1.33
CA PHE A 293 -1.51 -13.97 -0.26
C PHE A 293 -2.56 -13.00 -0.78
N ALA A 294 -3.59 -12.73 0.03
CA ALA A 294 -4.67 -11.83 -0.39
C ALA A 294 -5.31 -11.09 0.78
N THR A 295 -5.57 -9.79 0.56
CA THR A 295 -6.08 -8.89 1.61
C THR A 295 -7.43 -9.31 2.19
N PRO A 296 -8.39 -9.88 1.42
CA PRO A 296 -9.64 -10.42 1.98
C PRO A 296 -9.49 -11.40 3.15
N GLN A 297 -8.39 -12.16 3.18
CA GLN A 297 -8.15 -13.20 4.19
C GLN A 297 -7.18 -12.73 5.28
N GLN A 298 -6.26 -11.83 4.96
CA GLN A 298 -5.12 -11.51 5.83
C GLN A 298 -5.06 -10.04 6.27
N GLY A 299 -5.92 -9.18 5.72
CA GLY A 299 -5.79 -7.74 5.87
C GLY A 299 -4.54 -7.23 5.14
N GLN A 300 -3.81 -6.32 5.76
CA GLN A 300 -2.55 -5.81 5.22
C GLN A 300 -1.51 -6.94 5.08
N ILE A 301 -0.76 -6.91 3.99
CA ILE A 301 0.30 -7.88 3.69
C ILE A 301 1.62 -7.13 3.53
N THR A 302 2.62 -7.44 4.37
CA THR A 302 3.95 -6.80 4.31
C THR A 302 5.04 -7.81 4.03
N VAL A 303 5.80 -7.60 2.96
CA VAL A 303 6.96 -8.41 2.60
C VAL A 303 8.23 -7.63 2.91
N VAL A 304 9.15 -8.25 3.63
CA VAL A 304 10.47 -7.69 3.96
C VAL A 304 11.52 -8.39 3.12
N PHE A 305 12.35 -7.60 2.43
CA PHE A 305 13.47 -8.06 1.62
C PHE A 305 14.77 -7.70 2.33
N SER A 306 15.70 -8.65 2.44
CA SER A 306 17.01 -8.51 3.07
C SER A 306 18.09 -9.28 2.29
N ALA A 307 19.34 -9.19 2.74
CA ALA A 307 20.45 -9.93 2.15
C ALA A 307 20.26 -11.47 2.18
N GLU A 308 19.48 -11.99 3.13
CA GLU A 308 19.19 -13.42 3.30
C GLU A 308 18.02 -13.91 2.42
N GLY A 309 17.37 -12.99 1.69
CA GLY A 309 16.23 -13.29 0.84
C GLY A 309 15.02 -12.44 1.23
N TRP A 310 13.82 -13.02 1.15
CA TRP A 310 12.60 -12.34 1.53
C TRP A 310 11.87 -13.14 2.60
N GLN A 311 11.27 -12.43 3.55
CA GLN A 311 10.49 -13.03 4.63
C GLN A 311 9.01 -13.05 4.25
N ASN A 312 8.35 -14.15 4.61
CA ASN A 312 6.93 -14.29 4.33
C ASN A 312 6.13 -13.25 5.12
N PRO A 313 5.09 -12.68 4.49
CA PRO A 313 4.16 -11.78 5.17
C PRO A 313 3.35 -12.48 6.25
#